data_AF-A0A533X2J0-F1
#
_entry.id   AF-A0A533X2J0-F1
#
_cell.length_a   1.000
_cell.length_b   1.000
_cell.length_c   1.000
_cell.angle_alpha   90.00
_cell.angle_beta   90.00
_cell.angle_gamma   90.00
#
_symmetry.space_group_name_H-M   'P 1'
#
loop_
_entity.id
_entity.type
_entity.pdbx_description
1 polymer ?
#
loop_
_entity_poly.entity_id
_entity_poly.type
_entity_poly.pdbx_seq_one_letter_code
_entity_poly.pdbx_strand_id
1 'polypeptide(L)'
;RALSSGRHTIALLERAGYSVKVIETGTCCGMAGTFGLKKGPLGYELSMAVGRQLFDMFKLEGTELLIATESSVCTWQLTEGTGYRVVHPLELLVPGTPA
;
A
#
# COMPACT_ATOMS: atom_id res chain seq x y z
N ARG A 1 -9.66 0.61 -9.97
CA ARG A 1 -8.96 -0.63 -9.54
C ARG A 1 -7.89 -0.94 -10.58
N ALA A 2 -6.72 -1.44 -10.19
CA ALA A 2 -5.68 -1.82 -11.16
C ALA A 2 -6.21 -2.89 -12.13
N LEU A 3 -5.82 -2.83 -13.41
CA LEU A 3 -6.34 -3.72 -14.47
C LEU A 3 -6.15 -5.22 -14.16
N SER A 4 -5.07 -5.56 -13.46
CA SER A 4 -4.71 -6.95 -13.14
C SER A 4 -4.88 -7.29 -11.65
N SER A 5 -5.37 -6.36 -10.82
CA SER A 5 -5.42 -6.49 -9.35
C SER A 5 -4.11 -7.00 -8.72
N GLY A 6 -2.95 -6.58 -9.25
CA GLY A 6 -1.64 -6.96 -8.72
C GLY A 6 -1.21 -8.42 -8.98
N ARG A 7 -1.99 -9.23 -9.72
CA ARG A 7 -1.72 -10.66 -9.94
C ARG A 7 -0.32 -10.96 -10.45
N HIS A 8 0.20 -10.16 -11.38
CA HIS A 8 1.53 -10.37 -11.94
C HIS A 8 2.64 -10.05 -10.93
N THR A 9 2.45 -9.01 -10.11
CA THR A 9 3.38 -8.65 -9.04
C THR A 9 3.41 -9.73 -7.96
N ILE A 10 2.25 -10.26 -7.56
CA ILE A 10 2.14 -11.37 -6.60
C ILE A 10 2.92 -12.58 -7.11
N ALA A 11 2.62 -13.04 -8.34
CA ALA A 11 3.29 -14.19 -8.93
C ALA A 11 4.81 -13.99 -9.07
N LEU A 12 5.26 -12.75 -9.34
CA LEU A 12 6.68 -12.43 -9.42
C LEU A 12 7.38 -12.51 -8.05
N LEU A 13 6.78 -11.95 -7.01
CA LEU A 13 7.31 -11.99 -5.64
C LEU A 13 7.32 -13.41 -5.07
N GLU A 14 6.26 -14.19 -5.31
CA GLU A 14 6.21 -15.61 -4.94
C GLU A 14 7.32 -16.42 -5.61
N ARG A 15 7.57 -16.18 -6.90
CA ARG A 15 8.70 -16.80 -7.63
C ARG A 15 10.07 -16.36 -7.12
N ALA A 16 10.16 -15.19 -6.51
CA ALA A 16 11.38 -14.70 -5.86
C ALA A 16 11.56 -15.24 -4.42
N GLY A 17 10.61 -16.05 -3.91
CA GLY A 17 10.70 -16.70 -2.60
C GLY A 17 9.99 -15.96 -1.47
N TYR A 18 9.23 -14.90 -1.76
CA TYR A 18 8.43 -14.19 -0.76
C TYR A 18 7.09 -14.90 -0.51
N SER A 19 6.66 -14.93 0.74
CA SER A 19 5.26 -15.23 1.08
C SER A 19 4.44 -13.95 0.94
N VAL A 20 3.49 -13.93 0.00
CA VAL A 20 2.69 -12.74 -0.30
C VAL A 20 1.29 -12.89 0.25
N LYS A 21 0.87 -11.94 1.09
CA LYS A 21 -0.51 -11.83 1.57
C LYS A 21 -1.17 -10.59 0.99
N VAL A 22 -2.30 -10.78 0.31
CA VAL A 22 -3.10 -9.67 -0.22
C VAL A 22 -3.99 -9.11 0.88
N ILE A 23 -3.86 -7.80 1.12
CA ILE A 23 -4.74 -7.06 2.02
C ILE A 23 -5.52 -6.07 1.18
N GLU A 24 -6.84 -6.25 1.09
CA GLU A 24 -7.71 -5.34 0.36
C GLU A 24 -9.07 -5.17 1.03
N THR A 25 -9.62 -3.96 0.91
CA THR A 25 -10.99 -3.61 1.33
C THR A 25 -11.97 -3.62 0.16
N GLY A 26 -11.49 -3.88 -1.07
CA GLY A 26 -12.23 -3.67 -2.31
C GLY A 26 -12.36 -2.21 -2.75
N THR A 27 -11.85 -1.26 -1.96
CA THR A 27 -11.85 0.19 -2.23
C THR A 27 -10.43 0.74 -2.46
N CYS A 28 -10.31 2.01 -2.82
CA CYS A 28 -9.02 2.71 -2.92
C CYS A 28 -8.42 2.94 -1.53
N CYS A 29 -7.09 3.14 -1.44
CA CYS A 29 -6.40 3.55 -0.20
C CYS A 29 -6.82 4.93 0.35
N GLY A 30 -7.69 5.66 -0.36
CA GLY A 30 -8.20 6.98 0.00
C GLY A 30 -7.58 8.13 -0.79
N MET A 31 -6.33 7.98 -1.25
CA MET A 31 -5.56 9.07 -1.84
C MET A 31 -6.09 9.55 -3.21
N ALA A 32 -6.57 8.63 -4.05
CA ALA A 32 -7.18 8.90 -5.36
C ALA A 32 -6.40 9.94 -6.22
N GLY A 33 -5.11 9.67 -6.48
CA GLY A 33 -4.23 10.61 -7.18
C GLY A 33 -3.69 11.67 -6.23
N THR A 34 -3.91 12.96 -6.53
CA THR A 34 -3.55 14.07 -5.63
C THR A 34 -4.76 14.60 -4.84
N PHE A 35 -5.92 13.94 -4.93
CA PHE A 35 -7.14 14.34 -4.24
C PHE A 35 -6.94 14.42 -2.73
N GLY A 36 -6.28 13.42 -2.14
CA GLY A 36 -5.99 13.38 -0.70
C GLY A 36 -5.07 14.50 -0.20
N LEU A 37 -4.41 15.24 -1.10
CA LEU A 37 -3.57 16.38 -0.73
C LEU A 37 -4.37 17.70 -0.62
N LYS A 38 -5.63 17.71 -1.06
CA LYS A 38 -6.48 18.91 -0.97
C LYS A 38 -6.80 19.21 0.49
N LYS A 39 -6.60 20.45 0.91
CA LYS A 39 -6.96 20.91 2.27
C LYS A 39 -8.47 20.91 2.46
N GLY A 40 -8.91 20.58 3.67
CA GLY A 40 -10.30 20.63 4.10
C GLY A 40 -11.00 19.27 4.18
N PRO A 41 -12.28 19.27 4.62
CA PRO A 41 -13.01 18.05 4.97
C PRO A 41 -13.27 17.12 3.77
N LEU A 42 -13.45 17.69 2.58
CA LEU A 42 -13.68 16.94 1.34
C LEU A 42 -12.38 16.49 0.64
N GLY A 43 -11.20 16.75 1.22
CA GLY A 43 -9.91 16.34 0.67
C GLY A 43 -9.18 15.39 1.60
N TYR A 44 -8.24 15.93 2.38
CA TYR A 44 -7.41 15.17 3.32
C TYR A 44 -8.22 14.34 4.32
N GLU A 45 -9.20 14.94 5.01
CA GLU A 45 -9.96 14.21 6.03
C GLU A 45 -10.76 13.06 5.44
N LEU A 46 -11.42 13.28 4.30
CA LEU A 46 -12.14 12.23 3.57
C LEU A 46 -11.19 11.15 3.05
N SER A 47 -10.03 11.52 2.51
CA SER A 47 -8.99 10.57 2.07
C SER A 47 -8.57 9.66 3.23
N MET A 48 -8.26 10.24 4.39
CA MET A 48 -7.88 9.49 5.59
C MET A 48 -9.03 8.62 6.12
N ALA A 49 -10.28 9.11 6.07
CA ALA A 49 -11.45 8.34 6.46
C ALA A 49 -11.67 7.12 5.57
N VAL A 50 -11.53 7.27 4.24
CA VAL A 50 -11.66 6.17 3.27
C VAL A 50 -10.56 5.12 3.47
N GLY A 51 -9.32 5.56 3.76
CA GLY A 51 -8.18 4.66 3.97
C GLY A 51 -8.17 3.93 5.31
N ARG A 52 -8.92 4.42 6.32
CA ARG A 52 -8.83 3.96 7.72
C ARG A 52 -8.94 2.45 7.89
N GLN A 53 -9.96 1.84 7.28
CA GLN A 53 -10.17 0.40 7.38
C GLN A 53 -8.97 -0.39 6.83
N LEU A 54 -8.39 0.06 5.70
CA LEU A 54 -7.22 -0.57 5.12
C LEU A 54 -6.00 -0.44 6.04
N PHE A 55 -5.80 0.73 6.66
CA PHE A 55 -4.70 0.96 7.59
C PHE A 55 -4.79 0.05 8.82
N ASP A 56 -6.01 -0.12 9.35
CA ASP A 56 -6.24 -0.97 10.51
C ASP A 56 -5.99 -2.45 10.15
N MET A 57 -6.38 -2.89 8.95
CA MET A 57 -6.04 -4.24 8.45
C MET A 57 -4.53 -4.46 8.39
N PHE A 58 -3.75 -3.50 7.87
CA PHE A 58 -2.28 -3.60 7.87
C PHE A 58 -1.70 -3.66 9.29
N LYS A 59 -2.24 -2.86 10.23
CA LYS A 59 -1.78 -2.86 11.63
C LYS A 59 -2.07 -4.18 12.34
N LEU A 60 -3.20 -4.82 12.05
CA LEU A 60 -3.59 -6.10 12.63
C LEU A 60 -2.67 -7.25 12.22
N GLU A 61 -2.06 -7.18 11.04
CA GLU A 61 -1.12 -8.21 10.58
C GLU A 61 0.25 -8.14 11.26
N GLY A 62 0.59 -7.02 11.91
CA GLY A 62 1.82 -6.85 12.69
C GLY A 62 2.94 -6.09 11.96
N THR A 63 3.93 -5.64 12.73
CA THR A 63 5.04 -4.75 12.28
C THR A 63 6.18 -5.46 11.55
N GLU A 64 6.17 -6.80 11.53
CA GLU A 64 7.23 -7.61 10.89
C GLU A 64 7.02 -7.76 9.38
N LEU A 65 5.88 -7.30 8.85
CA LEU A 65 5.52 -7.46 7.45
C LEU A 65 5.90 -6.22 6.63
N LEU A 66 6.54 -6.46 5.48
CA LEU A 66 6.80 -5.43 4.48
C LEU A 66 5.52 -5.13 3.69
N ILE A 67 5.12 -3.87 3.65
CA ILE A 67 4.04 -3.42 2.76
C ILE A 67 4.64 -3.06 1.41
N ALA A 68 4.12 -3.65 0.33
CA ALA A 68 4.57 -3.35 -1.03
C ALA A 68 3.44 -2.81 -1.91
N THR A 69 3.70 -1.73 -2.66
CA THR A 69 2.80 -1.22 -3.71
C THR A 69 3.58 -0.52 -4.82
N GLU A 70 3.13 -0.68 -6.06
CA GLU A 70 3.70 -0.02 -7.25
C GLU A 70 3.26 1.45 -7.40
N SER A 71 2.28 1.88 -6.61
CA SER A 71 1.71 3.21 -6.69
C SER A 71 2.35 4.16 -5.68
N SER A 72 3.09 5.16 -6.16
CA SER A 72 3.75 6.17 -5.31
C SER A 72 2.78 6.93 -4.40
N VAL A 73 1.57 7.21 -4.88
CA VAL A 73 0.53 7.88 -4.06
C VAL A 73 -0.07 6.94 -3.03
N CYS A 74 -0.14 5.63 -3.31
CA CYS A 74 -0.51 4.64 -2.29
C CYS A 74 0.61 4.49 -1.25
N THR A 75 1.88 4.53 -1.66
CA THR A 75 3.03 4.53 -0.74
C THR A 75 2.92 5.66 0.27
N TRP A 76 2.71 6.90 -0.16
CA TRP A 76 2.55 8.04 0.75
C TRP A 76 1.37 7.85 1.72
N GLN A 77 0.20 7.50 1.17
CA GLN A 77 -1.02 7.32 1.96
C GLN A 77 -0.89 6.21 3.01
N LEU A 78 -0.32 5.07 2.62
CA LEU A 78 -0.14 3.93 3.51
C LEU A 78 0.95 4.22 4.54
N THR A 79 2.05 4.87 4.17
CA THR A 79 3.08 5.28 5.13
C THR A 79 2.51 6.24 6.17
N GLU A 80 1.73 7.24 5.76
CA GLU A 80 1.09 8.18 6.69
C GLU A 80 0.02 7.50 7.56
N GLY A 81 -0.85 6.69 6.96
CA GLY A 81 -1.96 6.04 7.66
C GLY A 81 -1.56 4.90 8.59
N THR A 82 -0.52 4.14 8.23
CA THR A 82 -0.04 2.98 9.00
C THR A 82 1.12 3.32 9.93
N GLY A 83 1.97 4.28 9.55
CA GLY A 83 3.26 4.52 10.20
C GLY A 83 4.34 3.52 9.79
N TYR A 84 4.05 2.60 8.86
CA TYR A 84 5.00 1.58 8.42
C TYR A 84 5.74 2.00 7.16
N ARG A 85 6.93 1.41 6.97
CA ARG A 85 7.65 1.53 5.70
C ARG A 85 6.87 0.81 4.60
N VAL A 86 6.66 1.50 3.50
CA VAL A 86 6.01 0.97 2.31
C VAL A 86 7.00 1.07 1.15
N VAL A 87 7.22 -0.04 0.44
CA VAL A 87 8.25 -0.16 -0.60
C VAL A 87 7.66 -0.45 -1.96
N HIS A 88 8.41 -0.13 -3.02
CA HIS A 88 8.06 -0.61 -4.34
C HIS A 88 8.41 -2.11 -4.46
N PRO A 89 7.54 -2.97 -5.04
CA PRO A 89 7.81 -4.40 -5.19
C PRO A 89 9.16 -4.73 -5.86
N LEU A 90 9.63 -3.89 -6.76
CA LEU A 90 10.93 -4.08 -7.41
C LEU A 90 12.12 -3.89 -6.46
N GLU A 91 11.99 -3.10 -5.39
CA GLU A 91 13.05 -2.98 -4.37
C GLU A 91 13.34 -4.33 -3.71
N LEU A 92 12.31 -5.17 -3.55
CA LEU A 92 12.42 -6.52 -3.00
C LEU A 92 13.12 -7.51 -3.95
N LEU A 93 13.20 -7.17 -5.24
CA LEU A 93 13.81 -8.03 -6.26
C LEU A 93 15.27 -7.65 -6.54
N VAL A 94 15.72 -6.48 -6.10
CA VAL A 94 17.07 -5.98 -6.38
C VAL A 94 18.00 -6.35 -5.21
N PRO A 95 19.03 -7.17 -5.45
CA PRO A 95 20.00 -7.55 -4.42
C PRO A 95 20.70 -6.32 -3.81
N GLY A 96 20.78 -6.25 -2.49
CA GLY A 96 21.48 -5.19 -1.77
C GLY A 96 20.67 -3.93 -1.47
N THR A 97 19.38 -3.89 -1.84
CA THR A 97 18.46 -2.84 -1.40
C THR A 97 18.01 -3.13 0.02
N PRO A 98 18.13 -2.20 0.99
CA PRO A 98 17.62 -2.44 2.33
C PRO A 98 16.10 -2.63 2.30
N ALA A 99 15.65 -3.79 2.76
CA ALA A 99 14.24 -4.08 3.06
C ALA A 99 13.82 -3.40 4.37
#